data_AF-A0A016WRK0-F1
#
_entry.id   AF-A0A016WRK0-F1
#
_cell.length_a   1.000
_cell.length_b   1.000
_cell.length_c   1.000
_cell.angle_alpha   90.00
_cell.angle_beta   90.00
_cell.angle_gamma   90.00
#
_symmetry.space_group_name_H-M   'P 1'
#
loop_
_entity.id
_entity.type
_entity.pdbx_description
1 polymer ?
#
loop_
_entity_poly.entity_id
_entity_poly.type
_entity_poly.pdbx_seq_one_letter_code
_entity_poly.pdbx_strand_id
1 'polypeptide(L)'
;MVNSNELYELPRPTLAKVINIGGIGVEYKDAKPLEGEFKKIAESGKGIVVMSFGSVAHAELMPEHWKTAFLKAFAHFPDYEIVIRYGSDDLKDRLPPNVHAHRWLPQADLLLHPNTKVFISHGGYNSLQESINSGVPLVTIALFGDQFKNSKIAAKHGFAVNLKKGTLDEASIVAALKEVLNNEKYSLNAKRLSLMVRKKPVSPTHLLVKWTEFLAEFQTLENLTPAGNSLNFFQYFSLDVIGALLLVVFIVVYIVYKLLALIVRRCCCRYKKEKNE
;
A
#
# COMPACT_ATOMS: atom_id res chain seq x y z
N MET A 1 18.06 -5.16 1.44
CA MET A 1 16.84 -5.80 1.98
C MET A 1 15.73 -4.75 2.07
N VAL A 2 14.46 -5.15 1.97
CA VAL A 2 13.31 -4.23 2.00
C VAL A 2 12.20 -4.82 2.87
N ASN A 3 11.62 -4.02 3.77
CA ASN A 3 10.44 -4.39 4.55
C ASN A 3 9.20 -4.37 3.64
N SER A 4 9.05 -5.43 2.84
CA SER A 4 8.04 -5.62 1.80
C SER A 4 7.64 -7.08 1.74
N ASN A 5 6.38 -7.39 1.44
CA ASN A 5 5.93 -8.79 1.29
C ASN A 5 5.18 -8.97 -0.05
N GLU A 6 5.71 -9.86 -0.86
CA GLU A 6 5.20 -10.20 -2.19
C GLU A 6 3.77 -10.74 -2.21
N LEU A 7 3.25 -11.24 -1.08
CA LEU A 7 1.89 -11.78 -1.00
C LEU A 7 0.81 -10.71 -1.05
N TYR A 8 1.12 -9.49 -0.61
CA TYR A 8 0.17 -8.39 -0.59
C TYR A 8 0.60 -7.14 -1.35
N GLU A 9 1.89 -6.95 -1.60
CA GLU A 9 2.34 -5.85 -2.47
C GLU A 9 1.91 -6.05 -3.92
N LEU A 10 1.95 -4.96 -4.68
CA LEU A 10 1.66 -5.02 -6.11
C LEU A 10 2.76 -5.80 -6.83
N PRO A 11 2.42 -6.81 -7.66
CA PRO A 11 3.40 -7.53 -8.47
C PRO A 11 4.16 -6.55 -9.36
N ARG A 12 5.50 -6.62 -9.32
CA ARG A 12 6.40 -5.81 -10.12
C ARG A 12 7.70 -6.58 -10.38
N PRO A 13 8.37 -6.33 -11.53
CA PRO A 13 9.73 -6.81 -11.72
C PRO A 13 10.63 -6.32 -10.59
N THR A 14 11.41 -7.22 -10.02
CA THR A 14 12.39 -6.91 -8.98
C THR A 14 13.69 -7.61 -9.30
N LEU A 15 14.80 -7.04 -8.84
CA LEU A 15 16.11 -7.66 -8.97
C LEU A 15 16.26 -8.78 -7.95
N ALA A 16 17.01 -9.83 -8.29
CA ALA A 16 17.41 -10.87 -7.34
C ALA A 16 18.19 -10.31 -6.13
N LYS A 17 18.79 -9.11 -6.27
CA LYS A 17 19.44 -8.36 -5.20
C LYS A 17 18.48 -7.82 -4.13
N VAL A 18 17.18 -7.73 -4.43
CA VAL A 18 16.17 -7.20 -3.52
C VAL A 18 15.52 -8.35 -2.76
N ILE A 19 15.89 -8.47 -1.48
CA ILE A 19 15.33 -9.47 -0.58
C ILE A 19 14.19 -8.85 0.23
N ASN A 20 13.00 -9.40 0.06
CA ASN A 20 11.78 -9.02 0.77
C ASN A 20 11.73 -9.65 2.16
N ILE A 21 11.79 -8.79 3.17
CA ILE A 21 11.78 -9.16 4.60
C ILE A 21 10.56 -8.54 5.31
N GLY A 22 9.43 -8.46 4.61
CA GLY A 22 8.17 -7.92 5.14
C GLY A 22 7.62 -8.74 6.30
N GLY A 23 7.21 -8.06 7.38
CA GLY A 23 6.64 -8.66 8.59
C GLY A 23 7.63 -8.75 9.77
N ILE A 24 8.88 -8.32 9.60
CA ILE A 24 9.84 -8.24 10.72
C ILE A 24 9.38 -7.20 11.75
N GLY A 25 9.46 -7.57 13.02
CA GLY A 25 9.04 -6.71 14.15
C GLY A 25 7.54 -6.71 14.42
N VAL A 26 6.76 -7.50 13.67
CA VAL A 26 5.32 -7.68 13.87
C VAL A 26 5.04 -9.18 14.05
N GLU A 27 5.62 -9.77 15.10
CA GLU A 27 5.46 -11.21 15.36
C GLU A 27 4.30 -11.48 16.32
N TYR A 28 3.39 -12.38 15.92
CA TYR A 28 2.23 -12.79 16.73
C TYR A 28 2.61 -13.29 18.13
N LYS A 29 3.80 -13.91 18.24
CA LYS A 29 4.31 -14.49 19.49
C LYS A 29 4.58 -13.44 20.57
N ASP A 30 4.77 -12.18 20.18
CA ASP A 30 5.11 -11.09 21.08
C ASP A 30 3.87 -10.47 21.73
N ALA A 31 2.68 -10.84 21.25
CA ALA A 31 1.42 -10.34 21.77
C ALA A 31 1.10 -10.97 23.12
N LYS A 32 0.75 -10.11 24.08
CA LYS A 32 0.44 -10.51 25.44
C LYS A 32 -1.08 -10.58 25.62
N PRO A 33 -1.57 -11.43 26.54
CA PRO A 33 -2.96 -11.35 26.97
C PRO A 33 -3.30 -9.92 27.41
N LEU A 34 -4.49 -9.44 27.05
CA LEU A 34 -4.96 -8.15 27.54
C LEU A 34 -5.16 -8.21 29.05
N GLU A 35 -4.78 -7.14 29.74
CA GLU A 35 -4.90 -6.98 31.18
C GLU A 35 -5.71 -5.74 31.56
N GLY A 36 -6.19 -5.70 32.81
CA GLY A 36 -6.84 -4.53 33.38
C GLY A 36 -8.07 -4.06 32.61
N GLU A 37 -8.08 -2.78 32.26
CA GLU A 37 -9.19 -2.12 31.56
C GLU A 37 -9.39 -2.66 30.14
N PHE A 38 -8.31 -2.86 29.38
CA PHE A 38 -8.41 -3.36 28.01
C PHE A 38 -9.02 -4.76 27.93
N LYS A 39 -8.76 -5.61 28.93
CA LYS A 39 -9.42 -6.92 29.04
C LYS A 39 -10.93 -6.77 29.21
N LYS A 40 -11.36 -5.88 30.12
CA LYS A 40 -12.79 -5.64 30.38
C LYS A 40 -13.51 -5.12 29.14
N ILE A 41 -12.90 -4.15 28.46
CA ILE A 41 -13.42 -3.61 27.18
C ILE A 41 -13.47 -4.71 26.11
N ALA A 42 -12.46 -5.57 26.06
CA ALA A 42 -12.38 -6.61 25.04
C ALA A 42 -13.37 -7.76 25.22
N GLU A 43 -13.76 -8.00 26.47
CA GLU A 43 -14.74 -9.01 26.85
C GLU A 43 -16.17 -8.44 26.92
N SER A 44 -16.35 -7.12 26.80
CA SER A 44 -17.66 -6.48 26.73
C SER A 44 -18.18 -6.36 25.29
N GLY A 45 -19.51 -6.28 25.17
CA GLY A 45 -20.20 -6.08 23.89
C GLY A 45 -20.03 -7.23 22.89
N LYS A 46 -20.33 -6.93 21.62
CA LYS A 46 -20.29 -7.85 20.48
C LYS A 46 -18.89 -7.94 19.83
N GLY A 47 -18.03 -6.96 20.12
CA GLY A 47 -16.67 -6.91 19.61
C GLY A 47 -16.07 -5.51 19.68
N ILE A 48 -14.79 -5.43 19.34
CA ILE A 48 -13.99 -4.21 19.48
C ILE A 48 -13.69 -3.62 18.11
N VAL A 49 -13.77 -2.29 18.01
CA VAL A 49 -13.20 -1.50 16.93
C VAL A 49 -12.02 -0.72 17.49
N VAL A 50 -10.84 -0.91 16.91
CA VAL A 50 -9.63 -0.17 17.29
C VAL A 50 -9.46 1.00 16.33
N MET A 51 -9.09 2.19 16.81
CA MET A 51 -8.77 3.33 15.96
C MET A 51 -7.41 3.93 16.32
N SER A 52 -6.55 4.09 15.31
CA SER A 52 -5.23 4.71 15.49
C SER A 52 -4.70 5.29 14.18
N PHE A 53 -4.24 6.55 14.24
CA PHE A 53 -3.55 7.22 13.14
C PHE A 53 -2.01 7.15 13.25
N GLY A 54 -1.51 6.26 14.12
CA GLY A 54 -0.08 6.05 14.32
C GLY A 54 0.54 7.09 15.24
N SER A 55 1.87 7.21 15.18
CA SER A 55 2.65 8.11 16.06
C SER A 55 2.92 9.49 15.46
N VAL A 56 2.78 9.65 14.14
CA VAL A 56 3.11 10.90 13.43
C VAL A 56 1.86 11.76 13.22
N ALA A 57 0.74 11.13 12.88
CA ALA A 57 -0.54 11.81 12.73
C ALA A 57 -1.32 11.76 14.05
N HIS A 58 -1.09 12.76 14.88
CA HIS A 58 -1.77 12.94 16.16
C HIS A 58 -3.28 13.11 15.96
N ALA A 59 -4.08 12.18 16.52
CA ALA A 59 -5.53 12.18 16.37
C ALA A 59 -6.17 13.45 16.99
N GLU A 60 -5.59 13.94 18.08
CA GLU A 60 -6.01 15.17 18.77
C GLU A 60 -5.93 16.44 17.90
N LEU A 61 -5.09 16.43 16.87
CA LEU A 61 -4.96 17.54 15.91
C LEU A 61 -5.96 17.48 14.77
N MET A 62 -6.83 16.46 14.71
CA MET A 62 -7.85 16.39 13.67
C MET A 62 -8.81 17.58 13.76
N PRO A 63 -9.34 18.08 12.63
CA PRO A 63 -10.31 19.17 12.66
C PRO A 63 -11.55 18.83 13.49
N GLU A 64 -12.17 19.83 14.12
CA GLU A 64 -13.32 19.64 15.01
C GLU A 64 -14.51 18.94 14.33
N HIS A 65 -14.72 19.21 13.04
CA HIS A 65 -15.77 18.53 12.26
C HIS A 65 -15.50 17.03 12.11
N TRP A 66 -14.24 16.58 12.06
CA TRP A 66 -13.91 15.14 12.07
C TRP A 66 -14.12 14.54 13.45
N LYS A 67 -13.68 15.21 14.52
CA LYS A 67 -13.91 14.74 15.91
C LYS A 67 -15.39 14.48 16.12
N THR A 68 -16.22 15.46 15.78
CA THR A 68 -17.69 15.36 15.89
C THR A 68 -18.25 14.24 15.02
N ALA A 69 -17.79 14.11 13.76
CA ALA A 69 -18.24 13.06 12.86
C ALA A 69 -17.93 11.65 13.41
N PHE A 70 -16.73 11.42 13.94
CA PHE A 70 -16.36 10.15 14.56
C PHE A 70 -17.22 9.84 15.79
N LEU A 71 -17.34 10.77 16.74
CA LEU A 71 -18.11 10.53 17.96
C LEU A 71 -19.59 10.21 17.65
N LYS A 72 -20.20 10.95 16.71
CA LYS A 72 -21.58 10.66 16.28
C LYS A 72 -21.69 9.32 15.56
N ALA A 73 -20.75 9.02 14.66
CA ALA A 73 -20.74 7.74 13.96
C ALA A 73 -20.58 6.56 14.93
N PHE A 74 -19.72 6.69 15.94
CA PHE A 74 -19.48 5.67 16.97
C PHE A 74 -20.69 5.40 17.86
N ALA A 75 -21.50 6.42 18.15
CA ALA A 75 -22.75 6.27 18.89
C ALA A 75 -23.80 5.41 18.15
N HIS A 76 -23.67 5.21 16.82
CA HIS A 76 -24.55 4.31 16.06
C HIS A 76 -24.23 2.82 16.25
N PHE A 77 -23.18 2.49 16.99
CA PHE A 77 -22.74 1.11 17.23
C PHE A 77 -22.66 0.80 18.73
N PRO A 78 -23.77 0.93 19.49
CA PRO A 78 -23.76 0.77 20.94
C PRO A 78 -23.35 -0.63 21.41
N ASP A 79 -23.50 -1.64 20.55
CA ASP A 79 -23.10 -3.03 20.84
C ASP A 79 -21.59 -3.28 20.66
N TYR A 80 -20.83 -2.31 20.15
CA TYR A 80 -19.40 -2.43 19.89
C TYR A 80 -18.61 -1.44 20.74
N GLU A 81 -17.51 -1.91 21.29
CA GLU A 81 -16.58 -1.08 22.05
C GLU A 81 -15.53 -0.48 21.12
N ILE A 82 -15.30 0.83 21.24
CA ILE A 82 -14.47 1.57 20.31
C ILE A 82 -13.29 2.16 21.08
N VAL A 83 -12.11 1.59 20.85
CA VAL A 83 -10.88 1.99 21.55
C VAL A 83 -10.06 2.88 20.64
N ILE A 84 -9.85 4.14 21.04
CA ILE A 84 -9.18 5.15 20.23
C ILE A 84 -7.85 5.57 20.86
N ARG A 85 -6.80 5.66 20.04
CA ARG A 85 -5.55 6.31 20.42
C ARG A 85 -5.71 7.82 20.26
N TYR A 86 -5.71 8.55 21.38
CA TYR A 86 -5.99 9.98 21.41
C TYR A 86 -5.21 10.66 22.55
N GLY A 87 -4.37 11.64 22.22
CA GLY A 87 -3.37 12.20 23.15
C GLY A 87 -3.86 13.28 24.11
N SER A 88 -5.05 13.82 23.89
CA SER A 88 -5.61 14.99 24.59
C SER A 88 -6.89 14.65 25.36
N ASP A 89 -7.26 15.49 26.33
CA ASP A 89 -8.45 15.29 27.18
C ASP A 89 -9.68 16.07 26.67
N ASP A 90 -9.59 16.77 25.53
CA ASP A 90 -10.64 17.63 24.97
C ASP A 90 -11.91 16.89 24.51
N LEU A 91 -11.87 15.56 24.45
CA LEU A 91 -13.05 14.74 24.15
C LEU A 91 -13.77 14.20 25.38
N LYS A 92 -13.19 14.31 26.59
CA LYS A 92 -13.63 13.57 27.78
C LYS A 92 -15.13 13.74 28.10
N ASP A 93 -15.67 14.95 27.93
CA ASP A 93 -17.07 15.27 28.22
C ASP A 93 -18.03 14.99 27.05
N ARG A 94 -17.52 14.44 25.95
CA ARG A 94 -18.25 14.23 24.68
C ARG A 94 -18.19 12.78 24.20
N LEU A 95 -17.47 11.90 24.89
CA LEU A 95 -17.33 10.50 24.52
C LEU A 95 -18.68 9.78 24.67
N PRO A 96 -19.17 9.09 23.62
CA PRO A 96 -20.26 8.14 23.77
C PRO A 96 -19.88 7.01 24.77
N PRO A 97 -20.86 6.37 25.43
CA PRO A 97 -20.59 5.35 26.46
C PRO A 97 -19.74 4.16 26.00
N ASN A 98 -19.74 3.87 24.70
CA ASN A 98 -19.00 2.76 24.08
C ASN A 98 -17.63 3.19 23.50
N VAL A 99 -17.18 4.42 23.76
CA VAL A 99 -15.91 4.95 23.21
C VAL A 99 -14.91 5.20 24.34
N HIS A 100 -13.74 4.56 24.22
CA HIS A 100 -12.67 4.59 25.20
C HIS A 100 -11.43 5.26 24.60
N ALA A 101 -11.07 6.43 25.11
CA ALA A 101 -9.94 7.21 24.63
C ALA A 101 -8.70 7.01 25.51
N HIS A 102 -7.58 6.62 24.90
CA HIS A 102 -6.31 6.42 25.61
C HIS A 102 -5.16 7.08 24.87
N ARG A 103 -4.21 7.65 25.63
CA ARG A 103 -2.98 8.23 25.06
C ARG A 103 -2.11 7.21 24.34
N TRP A 104 -2.13 5.96 24.82
CA TRP A 104 -1.41 4.85 24.22
C TRP A 104 -2.25 3.58 24.26
N LEU A 105 -2.13 2.76 23.21
CA LEU A 105 -2.82 1.49 23.09
C LEU A 105 -1.82 0.33 23.02
N PRO A 106 -2.10 -0.81 23.67
CA PRO A 106 -1.45 -2.07 23.35
C PRO A 106 -2.01 -2.59 22.01
N GLN A 107 -1.70 -1.87 20.92
CA GLN A 107 -2.36 -2.02 19.63
C GLN A 107 -2.21 -3.44 19.06
N ALA A 108 -1.01 -4.02 19.15
CA ALA A 108 -0.78 -5.40 18.71
C ALA A 108 -1.66 -6.39 19.48
N ASP A 109 -1.72 -6.28 20.81
CA ASP A 109 -2.51 -7.16 21.67
C ASP A 109 -4.02 -7.00 21.40
N LEU A 110 -4.49 -5.76 21.25
CA LEU A 110 -5.87 -5.47 20.88
C LEU A 110 -6.22 -6.07 19.52
N LEU A 111 -5.38 -5.86 18.50
CA LEU A 111 -5.64 -6.39 17.15
C LEU A 111 -5.65 -7.92 17.12
N LEU A 112 -4.89 -8.56 18.00
CA LEU A 112 -4.81 -10.02 18.09
C LEU A 112 -5.88 -10.65 18.97
N HIS A 113 -6.65 -9.83 19.69
CA HIS A 113 -7.76 -10.31 20.47
C HIS A 113 -8.89 -10.86 19.59
N PRO A 114 -9.48 -12.04 19.89
CA PRO A 114 -10.51 -12.68 19.06
C PRO A 114 -11.78 -11.84 18.83
N ASN A 115 -12.07 -10.91 19.74
CA ASN A 115 -13.23 -10.03 19.65
C ASN A 115 -13.00 -8.78 18.80
N THR A 116 -11.77 -8.50 18.36
CA THR A 116 -11.49 -7.35 17.50
C THR A 116 -12.02 -7.59 16.09
N LYS A 117 -12.89 -6.69 15.63
CA LYS A 117 -13.63 -6.83 14.37
C LYS A 117 -13.09 -5.93 13.27
N VAL A 118 -12.67 -4.72 13.62
CA VAL A 118 -12.23 -3.71 12.65
C VAL A 118 -11.11 -2.88 13.22
N PHE A 119 -10.16 -2.52 12.36
CA PHE A 119 -9.15 -1.52 12.66
C PHE A 119 -9.33 -0.28 11.77
N ILE A 120 -9.68 0.86 12.37
CA ILE A 120 -9.68 2.16 11.71
C ILE A 120 -8.26 2.72 11.74
N SER A 121 -7.66 2.90 10.57
CA SER A 121 -6.26 3.29 10.45
C SER A 121 -6.04 4.36 9.39
N HIS A 122 -4.98 5.13 9.55
CA HIS A 122 -4.46 6.00 8.49
C HIS A 122 -3.85 5.20 7.31
N GLY A 123 -3.66 3.88 7.45
CA GLY A 123 -3.09 3.05 6.39
C GLY A 123 -1.57 3.12 6.28
N GLY A 124 -0.87 3.53 7.35
CA GLY A 124 0.58 3.43 7.41
C GLY A 124 1.07 1.98 7.27
N TYR A 125 2.27 1.80 6.73
CA TYR A 125 2.76 0.47 6.36
C TYR A 125 2.82 -0.53 7.53
N ASN A 126 3.22 -0.08 8.73
CA ASN A 126 3.21 -0.94 9.92
C ASN A 126 1.79 -1.34 10.35
N SER A 127 0.85 -0.39 10.34
CA SER A 127 -0.56 -0.68 10.66
C SER A 127 -1.21 -1.63 9.64
N LEU A 128 -0.83 -1.53 8.36
CA LEU A 128 -1.24 -2.49 7.35
C LEU A 128 -0.72 -3.90 7.67
N GLN A 129 0.57 -4.02 8.05
CA GLN A 129 1.16 -5.29 8.43
C GLN A 129 0.53 -5.87 9.70
N GLU A 130 0.26 -5.06 10.72
CA GLU A 130 -0.41 -5.49 11.94
C GLU A 130 -1.81 -6.04 11.65
N SER A 131 -2.60 -5.33 10.83
CA SER A 131 -3.93 -5.78 10.38
C SER A 131 -3.87 -7.10 9.60
N ILE A 132 -2.93 -7.24 8.67
CA ILE A 132 -2.75 -8.49 7.92
C ILE A 132 -2.31 -9.61 8.87
N ASN A 133 -1.36 -9.34 9.76
CA ASN A 133 -0.85 -10.34 10.68
C ASN A 133 -1.92 -10.77 11.69
N SER A 134 -2.81 -9.89 12.12
CA SER A 134 -3.93 -10.23 12.99
C SER A 134 -5.15 -10.80 12.26
N GLY A 135 -5.25 -10.62 10.95
CA GLY A 135 -6.43 -11.02 10.18
C GLY A 135 -7.65 -10.14 10.48
N VAL A 136 -7.43 -8.89 10.89
CA VAL A 136 -8.47 -7.90 11.18
C VAL A 136 -8.64 -6.98 9.96
N PRO A 137 -9.85 -6.80 9.41
CA PRO A 137 -10.09 -5.90 8.29
C PRO A 137 -9.96 -4.42 8.68
N LEU A 138 -9.77 -3.56 7.66
CA LEU A 138 -9.51 -2.14 7.84
C LEU A 138 -10.67 -1.25 7.39
N VAL A 139 -10.82 -0.13 8.10
CA VAL A 139 -11.34 1.11 7.49
C VAL A 139 -10.16 2.07 7.41
N THR A 140 -9.78 2.47 6.20
CA THR A 140 -8.60 3.32 6.01
C THR A 140 -8.98 4.77 5.72
N ILE A 141 -8.22 5.72 6.29
CA ILE A 141 -8.32 7.15 6.02
C ILE A 141 -6.92 7.67 5.74
N ALA A 142 -6.47 7.55 4.50
CA ALA A 142 -5.13 8.01 4.11
C ALA A 142 -4.98 9.52 4.27
N LEU A 143 -3.96 9.94 5.00
CA LEU A 143 -3.68 11.34 5.33
C LEU A 143 -2.56 11.92 4.43
N PHE A 144 -1.44 11.19 4.27
CA PHE A 144 -0.26 11.61 3.50
C PHE A 144 0.67 10.44 3.12
N GLY A 145 1.68 10.70 2.30
CA GLY A 145 2.77 9.75 2.04
C GLY A 145 2.33 8.43 1.38
N ASP A 146 2.88 7.32 1.89
CA ASP A 146 2.65 5.96 1.39
C ASP A 146 1.24 5.42 1.69
N GLN A 147 0.52 6.05 2.63
CA GLN A 147 -0.79 5.63 3.11
C GLN A 147 -1.82 5.45 2.00
N PHE A 148 -1.79 6.29 0.95
CA PHE A 148 -2.68 6.16 -0.20
C PHE A 148 -2.43 4.87 -0.98
N LYS A 149 -1.16 4.49 -1.18
CA LYS A 149 -0.77 3.24 -1.85
C LYS A 149 -1.25 2.05 -1.01
N ASN A 150 -0.92 2.06 0.28
CA ASN A 150 -1.20 0.98 1.22
C ASN A 150 -2.71 0.74 1.37
N SER A 151 -3.50 1.82 1.46
CA SER A 151 -4.96 1.75 1.52
C SER A 151 -5.54 1.12 0.24
N LYS A 152 -5.04 1.51 -0.94
CA LYS A 152 -5.46 0.88 -2.21
C LYS A 152 -5.07 -0.60 -2.29
N ILE A 153 -3.91 -0.98 -1.77
CA ILE A 153 -3.49 -2.38 -1.66
C ILE A 153 -4.49 -3.16 -0.79
N ALA A 154 -4.83 -2.65 0.39
CA ALA A 154 -5.76 -3.31 1.30
C ALA A 154 -7.16 -3.50 0.68
N ALA A 155 -7.67 -2.47 -0.01
CA ALA A 155 -8.93 -2.54 -0.75
C ALA A 155 -8.87 -3.52 -1.93
N LYS A 156 -7.75 -3.59 -2.67
CA LYS A 156 -7.55 -4.53 -3.77
C LYS A 156 -7.61 -5.98 -3.29
N HIS A 157 -7.04 -6.28 -2.12
CA HIS A 157 -7.15 -7.59 -1.47
C HIS A 157 -8.50 -7.83 -0.79
N GLY A 158 -9.40 -6.85 -0.82
CA GLY A 158 -10.77 -6.99 -0.37
C GLY A 158 -10.92 -7.10 1.14
N PHE A 159 -9.99 -6.55 1.92
CA PHE A 159 -10.08 -6.50 3.39
C PHE A 159 -10.11 -5.07 3.95
N ALA A 160 -10.29 -4.06 3.10
CA ALA A 160 -10.46 -2.68 3.53
C ALA A 160 -11.54 -1.90 2.80
N VAL A 161 -12.21 -1.00 3.53
CA VAL A 161 -12.97 0.13 2.95
C VAL A 161 -12.13 1.40 3.11
N ASN A 162 -12.00 2.17 2.03
CA ASN A 162 -11.17 3.37 2.01
C ASN A 162 -12.05 4.63 2.01
N LEU A 163 -11.93 5.42 3.06
CA LEU A 163 -12.57 6.72 3.19
C LEU A 163 -11.61 7.82 2.68
N LYS A 164 -12.19 8.86 2.09
CA LYS A 164 -11.43 10.03 1.63
C LYS A 164 -11.47 11.11 2.70
N LYS A 165 -10.30 11.58 3.11
CA LYS A 165 -10.18 12.66 4.10
C LYS A 165 -11.00 13.93 3.75
N GLY A 166 -11.07 14.29 2.47
CA GLY A 166 -11.75 15.50 2.02
C GLY A 166 -13.27 15.43 2.02
N THR A 167 -13.85 14.24 2.20
CA THR A 167 -15.30 14.01 2.23
C THR A 167 -15.67 13.17 3.46
N LEU A 168 -14.89 13.29 4.54
CA LEU A 168 -15.11 12.53 5.76
C LEU A 168 -16.22 13.19 6.57
N ASP A 169 -17.29 12.45 6.78
CA ASP A 169 -18.45 12.85 7.58
C ASP A 169 -19.03 11.65 8.34
N GLU A 170 -20.03 11.90 9.19
CA GLU A 170 -20.70 10.88 9.99
C GLU A 170 -21.27 9.75 9.13
N ALA A 171 -21.97 10.09 8.04
CA ALA A 171 -22.63 9.13 7.17
C ALA A 171 -21.62 8.18 6.49
N SER A 172 -20.50 8.72 6.01
CA SER A 172 -19.43 7.95 5.38
C SER A 172 -18.75 6.99 6.36
N ILE A 173 -18.52 7.42 7.62
CA ILE A 173 -17.94 6.57 8.66
C ILE A 173 -18.91 5.45 9.06
N VAL A 174 -20.19 5.77 9.28
CA VAL A 174 -21.23 4.78 9.59
C VAL A 174 -21.36 3.77 8.45
N ALA A 175 -21.40 4.23 7.19
CA ALA A 175 -21.51 3.36 6.04
C ALA A 175 -20.30 2.41 5.93
N ALA A 176 -19.07 2.92 6.09
CA ALA A 176 -17.87 2.08 6.03
C ALA A 176 -17.81 1.05 7.16
N LEU A 177 -18.16 1.44 8.39
CA LEU A 177 -18.19 0.50 9.51
C LEU A 177 -19.27 -0.56 9.33
N LYS A 178 -20.49 -0.19 8.91
CA LYS A 178 -21.55 -1.16 8.60
C LYS A 178 -21.13 -2.14 7.51
N GLU A 179 -20.49 -1.65 6.45
CA GLU A 179 -19.99 -2.50 5.36
C GLU A 179 -18.97 -3.51 5.89
N VAL A 180 -17.93 -3.08 6.62
CA VAL A 180 -16.90 -4.00 7.11
C VAL A 180 -17.42 -4.95 8.19
N LEU A 181 -18.31 -4.49 9.08
CA LEU A 181 -18.85 -5.31 10.18
C LEU A 181 -19.88 -6.35 9.72
N ASN A 182 -20.68 -6.05 8.68
CA ASN A 182 -21.76 -6.92 8.23
C ASN A 182 -21.40 -7.77 7.02
N ASN A 183 -20.37 -7.39 6.24
CA ASN A 183 -19.93 -8.15 5.09
C ASN A 183 -18.73 -9.02 5.45
N GLU A 184 -18.96 -10.33 5.62
CA GLU A 184 -17.94 -11.29 6.03
C GLU A 184 -16.74 -11.36 5.07
N LYS A 185 -16.89 -10.94 3.81
CA LYS A 185 -15.83 -10.88 2.80
C LYS A 185 -14.56 -10.21 3.36
N TYR A 186 -14.70 -9.11 4.10
CA TYR A 186 -13.56 -8.37 4.62
C TYR A 186 -12.76 -9.19 5.64
N SER A 187 -13.45 -9.79 6.61
CA SER A 187 -12.85 -10.66 7.63
C SER A 187 -12.26 -11.93 7.01
N LEU A 188 -12.98 -12.57 6.07
CA LEU A 188 -12.50 -13.77 5.38
C LEU A 188 -11.23 -13.51 4.57
N ASN A 189 -11.18 -12.40 3.84
CA ASN A 189 -9.99 -12.01 3.08
C ASN A 189 -8.82 -11.63 3.99
N ALA A 190 -9.07 -10.88 5.07
CA ALA A 190 -8.05 -10.54 6.06
C ALA A 190 -7.43 -11.82 6.68
N LYS A 191 -8.27 -12.75 7.14
CA LYS A 191 -7.84 -14.03 7.72
C LYS A 191 -7.11 -14.91 6.72
N ARG A 192 -7.59 -14.97 5.48
CA ARG A 192 -6.92 -15.73 4.40
C ARG A 192 -5.52 -15.19 4.15
N LEU A 193 -5.38 -13.87 3.99
CA LEU A 193 -4.08 -13.25 3.75
C LEU A 193 -3.14 -13.39 4.96
N SER A 194 -3.69 -13.26 6.18
CA SER A 194 -2.97 -13.56 7.42
C SER A 194 -2.39 -14.97 7.41
N LEU A 195 -3.21 -15.97 7.07
CA LEU A 195 -2.80 -17.36 7.00
C LEU A 195 -1.70 -17.57 5.95
N MET A 196 -1.80 -16.93 4.78
CA MET A 196 -0.77 -16.99 3.75
C MET A 196 0.56 -16.40 4.23
N VAL A 197 0.54 -15.25 4.90
CA VAL A 197 1.75 -14.62 5.45
C VAL A 197 2.37 -15.49 6.54
N ARG A 198 1.56 -16.04 7.45
CA ARG A 198 2.04 -16.92 8.54
C ARG A 198 2.60 -18.25 8.03
N LYS A 199 2.02 -18.79 6.95
CA LYS A 199 2.46 -20.05 6.31
C LYS A 199 3.48 -19.85 5.19
N LYS A 200 4.06 -18.65 5.06
CA LYS A 200 5.11 -18.40 4.07
C LYS A 200 6.25 -19.42 4.29
N PRO A 201 6.74 -20.12 3.24
CA PRO A 201 7.70 -21.22 3.41
C PRO A 201 9.01 -20.83 4.12
N VAL A 202 9.44 -19.57 3.95
CA VAL A 202 10.65 -19.05 4.59
C VAL A 202 10.29 -17.80 5.38
N SER A 203 10.68 -17.76 6.66
CA SER A 203 10.38 -16.62 7.52
C SER A 203 11.23 -15.40 7.16
N PRO A 204 10.68 -14.18 7.28
CA PRO A 204 11.43 -12.95 7.06
C PRO A 204 12.69 -12.84 7.93
N THR A 205 12.61 -13.25 9.19
CA THR A 205 13.74 -13.24 10.13
C THR A 205 14.85 -14.19 9.69
N HIS A 206 14.50 -15.39 9.19
CA HIS A 206 15.49 -16.32 8.64
C HIS A 206 16.18 -15.74 7.40
N LEU A 207 15.43 -15.12 6.48
CA LEU A 207 16.00 -14.45 5.32
C LEU A 207 16.95 -13.32 5.72
N LEU A 208 16.55 -12.47 6.68
CA LEU A 208 17.38 -11.37 7.18
C LEU A 208 18.72 -11.90 7.70
N VAL A 209 18.70 -12.90 8.57
CA VAL A 209 19.93 -13.48 9.16
C VAL A 209 20.80 -14.09 8.05
N LYS A 210 20.25 -14.96 7.20
CA LYS A 210 21.02 -15.67 6.18
C LYS A 210 21.62 -14.77 5.12
N TRP A 211 20.89 -13.75 4.66
CA TRP A 211 21.45 -12.79 3.71
C TRP A 211 22.48 -11.87 4.34
N THR A 212 22.37 -11.59 5.64
CA THR A 212 23.38 -10.79 6.37
C THR A 212 24.66 -11.60 6.58
N GLU A 213 24.55 -12.86 6.99
CA GLU A 213 25.70 -13.80 7.09
C GLU A 213 26.40 -13.93 5.74
N PHE A 214 25.64 -14.17 4.67
CA PHE A 214 26.18 -14.28 3.31
C PHE A 214 26.90 -13.00 2.86
N LEU A 215 26.33 -11.84 3.15
CA LEU A 215 26.98 -10.57 2.82
C LEU A 215 28.27 -10.35 3.63
N ALA A 216 28.30 -10.76 4.90
CA ALA A 216 29.50 -10.66 5.72
C ALA A 216 30.64 -11.55 5.20
N GLU A 217 30.32 -12.74 4.67
CA GLU A 217 31.29 -13.68 4.12
C GLU A 217 31.85 -13.21 2.76
N PHE A 218 30.98 -12.77 1.85
CA PHE A 218 31.39 -12.47 0.47
C PHE A 218 31.61 -10.98 0.16
N GLN A 219 31.23 -10.09 1.08
CA GLN A 219 31.34 -8.61 1.03
C GLN A 219 30.62 -7.94 -0.16
N THR A 220 31.07 -8.21 -1.39
CA THR A 220 30.55 -7.60 -2.62
C THR A 220 29.78 -8.62 -3.45
N LEU A 221 28.56 -8.27 -3.86
CA LEU A 221 27.69 -9.11 -4.67
C LEU A 221 27.51 -8.52 -6.08
N GLU A 222 28.60 -8.44 -6.84
CA GLU A 222 28.61 -7.90 -8.20
C GLU A 222 27.75 -8.73 -9.17
N ASN A 223 27.70 -10.04 -8.96
CA ASN A 223 26.85 -10.98 -9.72
C ASN A 223 25.35 -10.65 -9.64
N LEU A 224 24.92 -9.85 -8.66
CA LEU A 224 23.53 -9.41 -8.50
C LEU A 224 23.32 -7.94 -8.92
N THR A 225 24.38 -7.24 -9.34
CA THR A 225 24.24 -5.86 -9.85
C THR A 225 23.77 -5.87 -11.31
N PRO A 226 22.70 -5.12 -11.64
CA PRO A 226 22.26 -5.03 -13.02
C PRO A 226 23.26 -4.21 -13.86
N ALA A 227 23.51 -4.64 -15.09
CA ALA A 227 24.37 -3.93 -16.04
C ALA A 227 23.92 -2.48 -16.30
N GLY A 228 22.63 -2.18 -16.10
CA GLY A 228 22.05 -0.85 -16.18
C GLY A 228 22.76 0.21 -15.33
N ASN A 229 23.38 -0.20 -14.21
CA ASN A 229 24.12 0.71 -13.34
C ASN A 229 25.41 1.27 -13.98
N SER A 230 25.91 0.61 -15.01
CA SER A 230 27.17 0.97 -15.70
C SER A 230 26.93 1.67 -17.04
N LEU A 231 25.68 1.94 -17.42
CA LEU A 231 25.35 2.60 -18.68
C LEU A 231 25.65 4.09 -18.61
N ASN A 232 26.27 4.63 -19.67
CA ASN A 232 26.41 6.06 -19.83
C ASN A 232 25.09 6.72 -20.29
N PHE A 233 25.04 8.06 -20.30
CA PHE A 233 23.85 8.82 -20.68
C PHE A 233 23.27 8.43 -22.05
N PHE A 234 24.12 8.23 -23.06
CA PHE A 234 23.65 7.88 -24.41
C PHE A 234 23.03 6.49 -24.46
N GLN A 235 23.66 5.51 -23.82
CA GLN A 235 23.16 4.14 -23.76
C GLN A 235 21.88 4.04 -22.92
N TYR A 236 21.84 4.72 -21.77
CA TYR A 236 20.70 4.70 -20.86
C TYR A 236 19.42 5.23 -21.54
N PHE A 237 19.54 6.30 -22.32
CA PHE A 237 18.44 6.86 -23.11
C PHE A 237 18.34 6.29 -24.54
N SER A 238 19.20 5.33 -24.89
CA SER A 238 19.27 4.68 -26.23
C SER A 238 19.39 5.70 -27.38
N LEU A 239 20.08 6.82 -27.17
CA LEU A 239 20.21 7.91 -28.14
C LEU A 239 21.00 7.49 -29.39
N ASP A 240 21.98 6.60 -29.20
CA ASP A 240 22.75 5.97 -30.26
C ASP A 240 21.86 5.11 -31.17
N VAL A 241 21.00 4.27 -30.59
CA VAL A 241 20.04 3.43 -31.32
C VAL A 241 19.00 4.28 -32.05
N ILE A 242 18.43 5.28 -31.37
CA ILE A 242 17.47 6.21 -31.96
C ILE A 242 18.11 6.94 -33.14
N GLY A 243 19.34 7.45 -32.97
CA GLY A 243 20.10 8.11 -34.03
C GLY A 243 20.34 7.21 -35.24
N ALA A 244 20.73 5.96 -35.02
CA ALA A 244 20.93 4.98 -36.10
C ALA A 244 19.62 4.68 -36.86
N LEU A 245 18.49 4.51 -36.15
CA LEU A 245 17.20 4.28 -36.77
C LEU A 245 16.73 5.49 -37.59
N LEU A 246 16.91 6.72 -37.07
CA LEU A 246 16.60 7.95 -37.80
C LEU A 246 17.45 8.09 -39.07
N LEU A 247 18.72 7.71 -39.01
CA LEU A 247 19.61 7.70 -40.18
C LEU A 247 19.12 6.71 -41.26
N VAL A 248 18.71 5.50 -40.86
CA VAL A 248 18.15 4.51 -41.80
C VAL A 248 16.88 5.04 -42.46
N VAL A 249 15.95 5.61 -41.68
CA VAL A 249 14.72 6.22 -42.21
C VAL A 249 15.06 7.35 -43.19
N PHE A 250 16.00 8.22 -42.83
CA PHE A 250 16.45 9.31 -43.69
C PHE A 250 17.02 8.79 -45.03
N ILE A 251 17.85 7.75 -45.01
CA ILE A 251 18.41 7.14 -46.22
C ILE A 251 17.31 6.56 -47.11
N VAL A 252 16.33 5.85 -46.54
CA VAL A 252 15.20 5.28 -47.29
C VAL A 252 14.37 6.39 -47.94
N VAL A 253 14.01 7.43 -47.18
CA VAL A 253 13.26 8.58 -47.69
C VAL A 253 14.03 9.28 -48.80
N TYR A 254 15.35 9.44 -48.64
CA TYR A 254 16.21 10.05 -49.66
C TYR A 254 16.27 9.23 -50.96
N ILE A 255 16.39 7.89 -50.86
CA ILE A 255 16.37 6.99 -52.01
C ILE A 255 15.01 7.06 -52.72
N VAL A 256 13.91 7.00 -51.98
CA VAL A 256 12.55 7.11 -52.55
C VAL A 256 12.38 8.46 -53.26
N TYR A 257 12.79 9.56 -52.62
CA TYR A 257 12.76 10.89 -53.24
C TYR A 257 13.57 10.93 -54.55
N LYS A 258 14.79 10.37 -54.56
CA LYS A 258 15.61 10.30 -55.77
C LYS A 258 14.97 9.46 -56.87
N LEU A 259 14.38 8.32 -56.55
CA LEU A 259 13.67 7.47 -57.51
C LEU A 259 12.45 8.19 -58.11
N LEU A 260 11.62 8.83 -57.27
CA LEU A 260 10.47 9.62 -57.70
C LEU A 260 10.91 10.79 -58.60
N ALA A 261 11.94 11.54 -58.22
CA ALA A 261 12.47 12.62 -59.03
C ALA A 261 13.00 12.13 -60.39
N LEU A 262 13.61 10.95 -60.44
CA LEU A 262 14.11 10.33 -61.67
C LEU A 262 12.96 9.87 -62.58
N ILE A 263 11.90 9.30 -62.01
CA ILE A 263 10.67 8.95 -62.73
C ILE A 263 10.02 10.21 -63.32
N VAL A 264 9.82 11.26 -62.51
CA VAL A 264 9.24 12.53 -62.98
C VAL A 264 10.10 13.13 -64.10
N ARG A 265 11.43 13.16 -63.96
CA ARG A 265 12.32 13.66 -65.01
C ARG A 265 12.20 12.85 -66.30
N ARG A 266 12.11 11.52 -66.22
CA ARG A 266 11.91 10.65 -67.40
C ARG A 266 10.54 10.88 -68.06
N CYS A 267 9.47 11.02 -67.28
CA CYS A 267 8.13 11.34 -67.80
C CYS A 267 8.10 12.71 -68.49
N CYS A 268 8.70 13.75 -67.89
CA CYS A 268 8.78 15.07 -68.50
C CYS A 268 9.67 15.10 -69.76
N CYS A 269 10.78 14.36 -69.78
CA CYS A 269 11.64 14.25 -70.97
C CYS A 269 10.98 13.46 -72.10
N ARG A 270 10.19 12.42 -71.79
CA ARG A 270 9.44 11.64 -72.79
C ARG A 270 8.27 12.44 -73.38
N TYR A 271 7.51 13.16 -72.56
CA TYR A 271 6.47 14.08 -73.03
C TYR A 271 7.02 15.18 -73.97
N LYS A 272 8.23 15.70 -73.69
CA LYS A 272 8.90 16.66 -74.58
C LYS A 272 9.32 16.06 -75.92
N LYS A 273 9.53 14.75 -75.99
CA LYS A 273 9.92 14.03 -77.21
C LYS A 273 8.71 13.73 -78.09
N GLU A 274 7.60 13.30 -77.49
CA GLU A 274 6.31 13.07 -78.19
C GLU A 274 5.64 14.35 -78.72
N LYS A 275 6.03 15.54 -78.25
CA LYS A 275 5.50 16.83 -78.74
C LYS A 275 6.33 17.44 -79.89
N ASN A 276 7.48 16.85 -80.21
CA ASN A 276 8.42 17.29 -81.24
C ASN A 276 8.52 16.31 -82.42
N GLU A 277 7.71 15.25 -82.43
CA GLU A 277 7.36 14.43 -83.59
C GLU A 277 5.96 14.82 -84.07
#